data_AF-Q45NM8-F1
#
_entry.id   AF-Q45NM8-F1
#
_cell.length_a   1.000
_cell.length_b   1.000
_cell.length_c   1.000
_cell.angle_alpha   90.00
_cell.angle_beta   90.00
_cell.angle_gamma   90.00
#
_symmetry.space_group_name_H-M   'P 1'
#
loop_
_entity.id
_entity.type
_entity.pdbx_description
1 polymer ?
#
loop_
_entity_poly.entity_id
_entity_poly.type
_entity_poly.pdbx_seq_one_letter_code
_entity_poly.pdbx_strand_id
1 'polypeptide(L)'
;TSEKRGAKSMSAEFSWPRLRIQSTKLKKMIVNDNSKKKIKKKNGLFVFPLHSRVTGARYPYLWMRTAQENGWHVLIDACALGPKDMDSFGLSLFQPDFLICSFYKVFGENPSGFGCLFVKKSSISILESSTCAGIVNLV
;
A
#
# COMPACT_ATOMS: atom_id res chain seq x y z
N THR A 1 -2.93 18.35 1.45
CA THR A 1 -2.17 17.14 1.80
C THR A 1 -2.84 16.44 2.97
N SER A 2 -2.68 15.12 3.10
CA SER A 2 -3.27 14.32 4.18
C SER A 2 -2.84 14.80 5.58
N GLU A 3 -1.62 15.30 5.71
CA GLU A 3 -1.09 15.89 6.95
C GLU A 3 -1.89 17.12 7.42
N LYS A 4 -2.34 17.98 6.50
CA LYS A 4 -3.24 19.11 6.82
C LYS A 4 -4.60 18.65 7.35
N ARG A 5 -5.00 17.41 7.05
CA ARG A 5 -6.20 16.75 7.60
C ARG A 5 -5.90 15.94 8.88
N GLY A 6 -4.71 16.09 9.46
CA GLY A 6 -4.31 15.44 10.72
C GLY A 6 -3.75 14.02 10.58
N ALA A 7 -3.46 13.55 9.36
CA ALA A 7 -2.81 12.26 9.17
C ALA A 7 -1.37 12.29 9.73
N LYS A 8 -0.98 11.20 10.41
CA LYS A 8 0.40 10.99 10.86
C LYS A 8 1.08 9.98 9.94
N SER A 9 2.16 10.39 9.29
CA SER A 9 2.97 9.50 8.46
C SER A 9 4.07 8.84 9.29
N MET A 10 4.34 7.57 9.02
CA MET A 10 5.44 6.82 9.60
C MET A 10 6.08 5.98 8.51
N SER A 11 7.41 5.93 8.48
CA SER A 11 8.17 5.18 7.47
C SER A 11 8.88 4.00 8.11
N ALA A 12 8.96 2.88 7.39
CA ALA A 12 9.77 1.75 7.80
C ALA A 12 11.26 2.12 7.77
N GLU A 13 12.03 1.55 8.69
CA GLU A 13 13.48 1.75 8.75
C GLU A 13 14.23 0.66 8.03
N PHE A 14 15.40 1.01 7.50
CA PHE A 14 16.26 0.13 6.71
C PHE A 14 17.63 0.02 7.37
N SER A 15 18.21 -1.18 7.36
CA SER A 15 19.56 -1.43 7.86
C SER A 15 20.59 -1.19 6.76
N TRP A 16 21.61 -0.39 7.05
CA TRP A 16 22.82 -0.29 6.23
C TRP A 16 23.70 -1.55 6.40
N PRO A 17 24.50 -1.96 5.39
CA PRO A 17 24.59 -1.42 4.03
C PRO A 17 23.59 -2.01 3.04
N ARG A 18 22.95 -3.13 3.39
CA ARG A 18 22.13 -3.91 2.46
C ARG A 18 20.73 -3.33 2.21
N LEU A 19 20.40 -2.18 2.83
CA LEU A 19 19.10 -1.52 2.78
C LEU A 19 17.92 -2.48 3.00
N ARG A 20 18.10 -3.45 3.90
CA ARG A 20 17.05 -4.41 4.27
C ARG A 20 16.10 -3.78 5.26
N ILE A 21 14.83 -4.09 5.16
CA ILE A 21 13.83 -3.59 6.09
C ILE A 21 14.06 -4.15 7.50
N GLN A 22 14.07 -3.28 8.49
CA GLN A 22 14.16 -3.67 9.89
C GLN A 22 12.85 -4.32 10.33
N SER A 23 12.73 -5.63 10.08
CA SER A 23 11.48 -6.38 10.21
C SER A 23 10.93 -6.36 11.64
N THR A 24 11.79 -6.44 12.66
CA THR A 24 11.37 -6.39 14.07
C THR A 24 10.76 -5.04 14.42
N LYS A 25 11.35 -3.94 13.94
CA LYS A 25 10.86 -2.58 14.16
C LYS A 25 9.58 -2.32 13.39
N LEU A 26 9.52 -2.73 12.13
CA LEU A 26 8.30 -2.66 11.32
C LEU A 26 7.15 -3.44 11.96
N LYS A 27 7.41 -4.67 12.44
CA LYS A 27 6.41 -5.47 13.13
C LYS A 27 5.86 -4.75 14.36
N LYS A 28 6.73 -4.11 15.17
CA LYS A 28 6.30 -3.29 16.32
C LYS A 28 5.46 -2.06 15.92
N MET A 29 5.70 -1.49 14.74
CA MET A 29 4.90 -0.37 14.24
C MET A 29 3.51 -0.81 13.77
N ILE A 30 3.41 -2.00 13.18
CA ILE A 30 2.15 -2.56 12.67
C ILE A 30 1.31 -3.16 13.80
N VAL A 31 1.96 -3.95 14.67
CA VAL A 31 1.33 -4.63 15.79
C VAL A 31 1.07 -3.60 16.88
N ASN A 32 -0.20 -3.32 17.08
CA ASN A 32 -0.62 -2.33 18.06
C ASN A 32 -0.62 -2.98 19.45
N ASP A 33 0.33 -2.64 20.32
CA ASP A 33 0.38 -3.12 21.72
C ASP A 33 -0.75 -2.54 22.60
N ASN A 34 -1.64 -1.73 22.01
CA ASN A 34 -2.66 -0.93 22.67
C ASN A 34 -3.95 -1.72 23.00
N SER A 35 -3.83 -2.97 23.46
CA SER A 35 -4.90 -3.77 24.07
C SER A 35 -5.63 -3.05 25.23
N LYS A 36 -5.10 -1.92 25.71
CA LYS A 36 -5.65 -1.11 26.83
C LYS A 36 -6.50 0.10 26.42
N LYS A 37 -6.60 0.48 25.13
CA LYS A 37 -7.47 1.60 24.68
C LYS A 37 -8.54 1.10 23.71
N LYS A 38 -9.57 0.48 24.27
CA LYS A 38 -10.82 0.03 23.63
C LYS A 38 -11.70 1.17 23.05
N ILE A 39 -11.13 2.34 22.76
CA ILE A 39 -11.90 3.53 22.40
C ILE A 39 -11.35 4.10 21.08
N LYS A 40 -12.10 3.77 20.02
CA LYS A 40 -11.94 4.13 18.59
C LYS A 40 -10.89 3.31 17.82
N LYS A 41 -11.40 2.36 17.02
CA LYS A 41 -10.77 1.81 15.81
C LYS A 41 -10.14 2.98 15.04
N LYS A 42 -8.82 3.19 15.20
CA LYS A 42 -8.10 4.14 14.36
C LYS A 42 -7.72 3.39 13.09
N ASN A 43 -8.57 3.53 12.08
CA ASN A 43 -8.30 3.01 10.75
C ASN A 43 -7.07 3.75 10.20
N GLY A 44 -5.99 3.02 9.97
CA GLY A 44 -4.77 3.52 9.34
C GLY A 44 -4.56 2.89 7.98
N LEU A 45 -3.68 3.48 7.17
CA LEU A 45 -3.27 2.93 5.88
C LEU A 45 -1.84 2.39 5.98
N PHE A 46 -1.66 1.09 5.74
CA PHE A 46 -0.36 0.46 5.58
C PHE A 46 -0.04 0.37 4.08
N VAL A 47 1.06 1.01 3.68
CA VAL A 47 1.49 1.05 2.27
C VAL A 47 2.83 0.36 2.14
N PHE A 48 2.95 -0.55 1.18
CA PHE A 48 4.25 -1.10 0.80
C PHE A 48 4.30 -1.49 -0.68
N PRO A 49 5.46 -1.32 -1.35
CA PRO A 49 5.62 -1.80 -2.70
C PRO A 49 5.85 -3.31 -2.70
N LEU A 50 5.48 -4.01 -3.78
CA LEU A 50 5.84 -5.42 -3.95
C LEU A 50 7.30 -5.58 -4.36
N HIS A 51 7.81 -4.60 -5.09
CA HIS A 51 9.17 -4.54 -5.59
C HIS A 51 9.70 -3.12 -5.43
N SER A 52 10.77 -2.97 -4.66
CA SER A 52 11.48 -1.71 -4.48
C SER A 52 12.17 -1.26 -5.77
N ARG A 53 11.85 -0.06 -6.27
CA ARG A 53 12.57 0.56 -7.40
C ARG A 53 13.98 1.02 -7.06
N VAL A 54 14.29 1.16 -5.76
CA VAL A 54 15.60 1.65 -5.29
C VAL A 54 16.54 0.48 -5.02
N THR A 55 16.06 -0.54 -4.33
CA THR A 55 16.90 -1.65 -3.83
C THR A 55 16.73 -2.95 -4.61
N GLY A 56 15.73 -3.04 -5.50
CA GLY A 56 15.35 -4.29 -6.17
C GLY A 56 14.74 -5.35 -5.24
N ALA A 57 14.59 -5.05 -3.94
CA ALA A 57 14.06 -5.99 -2.96
C ALA A 57 12.57 -6.25 -3.22
N ARG A 58 12.17 -7.52 -3.14
CA ARG A 58 10.76 -7.93 -3.11
C ARG A 58 10.29 -8.10 -1.67
N TYR A 59 9.18 -7.46 -1.33
CA TYR A 59 8.68 -7.49 0.05
C TYR A 59 7.64 -8.62 0.23
N PRO A 60 7.73 -9.42 1.30
CA PRO A 60 6.81 -10.54 1.51
C PRO A 60 5.36 -10.09 1.70
N TYR A 61 4.43 -10.83 1.11
CA TYR A 61 2.98 -10.68 1.32
C TYR A 61 2.54 -10.84 2.78
N LEU A 62 3.36 -11.48 3.62
CA LEU A 62 3.10 -11.62 5.04
C LEU A 62 2.86 -10.27 5.74
N TRP A 63 3.48 -9.19 5.26
CA TRP A 63 3.26 -7.84 5.81
C TRP A 63 1.83 -7.36 5.59
N MET A 64 1.21 -7.67 4.45
CA MET A 64 -0.20 -7.37 4.21
C MET A 64 -1.09 -8.07 5.23
N ARG A 65 -0.93 -9.40 5.39
CA ARG A 65 -1.75 -10.17 6.35
C ARG A 65 -1.56 -9.63 7.77
N THR A 66 -0.31 -9.41 8.18
CA THR A 66 0.02 -8.88 9.50
C THR A 66 -0.65 -7.52 9.73
N ALA A 67 -0.66 -6.64 8.73
CA ALA A 67 -1.30 -5.33 8.83
C ALA A 67 -2.84 -5.43 8.92
N GLN A 68 -3.46 -6.25 8.07
CA GLN A 68 -4.92 -6.47 8.09
C GLN A 68 -5.40 -7.06 9.41
N GLU A 69 -4.68 -8.06 9.96
CA GLU A 69 -4.96 -8.65 11.27
C GLU A 69 -4.86 -7.64 12.42
N ASN A 70 -4.07 -6.58 12.25
CA ASN A 70 -3.92 -5.49 13.20
C ASN A 70 -4.78 -4.26 12.88
N GLY A 71 -5.78 -4.41 12.00
CA GLY A 71 -6.81 -3.40 11.74
C GLY A 71 -6.38 -2.27 10.79
N TRP A 72 -5.29 -2.45 10.04
CA TRP A 72 -4.88 -1.52 8.99
C TRP A 72 -5.61 -1.84 7.69
N HIS A 73 -6.01 -0.80 6.95
CA HIS A 73 -6.26 -0.96 5.51
C HIS A 73 -4.92 -1.08 4.79
N VAL A 74 -4.84 -1.92 3.76
CA VAL A 74 -3.59 -2.15 3.03
C VAL A 74 -3.68 -1.64 1.61
N LEU A 75 -2.71 -0.80 1.22
CA LEU A 75 -2.44 -0.43 -0.16
C LEU A 75 -1.15 -1.07 -0.63
N ILE A 76 -1.24 -1.81 -1.73
CA ILE A 76 -0.09 -2.42 -2.38
C ILE A 76 0.36 -1.54 -3.55
N ASP A 77 1.64 -1.17 -3.58
CA ASP A 77 2.26 -0.54 -4.75
C ASP A 77 2.89 -1.59 -5.67
N ALA A 78 2.23 -1.83 -6.80
CA ALA A 78 2.66 -2.73 -7.86
C ALA A 78 3.21 -1.98 -9.09
N CYS A 79 3.51 -0.68 -8.99
CA CYS A 79 4.08 0.12 -10.09
C CYS A 79 5.48 -0.34 -10.54
N ALA A 80 6.13 -1.22 -9.79
CA ALA A 80 7.41 -1.79 -10.15
C ALA A 80 7.30 -3.18 -10.78
N LEU A 81 6.12 -3.80 -10.79
CA LEU A 81 5.93 -5.11 -11.41
C LEU A 81 5.86 -4.99 -12.94
N GLY A 82 6.44 -5.98 -13.61
CA GLY A 82 6.25 -6.19 -15.05
C GLY A 82 5.02 -7.06 -15.33
N PRO A 83 4.70 -7.28 -16.62
CA PRO A 83 3.49 -7.99 -17.03
C PRO A 83 3.39 -9.41 -16.46
N LYS A 84 4.49 -10.17 -16.49
CA LYS A 84 4.55 -11.55 -15.96
C LYS A 84 4.30 -11.61 -14.45
N ASP A 85 4.93 -10.70 -13.71
CA ASP A 85 4.76 -10.62 -12.26
C ASP A 85 3.32 -10.22 -11.88
N MET A 86 2.71 -9.34 -12.67
CA MET A 86 1.32 -8.92 -12.49
C MET A 86 0.32 -10.03 -12.84
N ASP A 87 0.54 -10.79 -13.91
CA ASP A 87 -0.31 -11.93 -14.28
C ASP A 87 -0.29 -13.02 -13.19
N SER A 88 0.89 -13.27 -12.61
CA SER A 88 1.05 -14.18 -11.46
C SER A 88 0.62 -13.58 -10.12
N PHE A 89 0.13 -12.33 -10.11
CA PHE A 89 -0.31 -11.66 -8.89
C PHE A 89 -1.62 -12.28 -8.41
N GLY A 90 -1.52 -13.25 -7.51
CA GLY A 90 -2.64 -14.04 -6.99
C GLY A 90 -3.62 -13.24 -6.12
N LEU A 91 -4.35 -12.30 -6.73
CA LEU A 91 -5.37 -11.44 -6.10
C LEU A 91 -6.53 -12.23 -5.46
N SER A 92 -6.76 -13.46 -5.92
CA SER A 92 -7.71 -14.38 -5.31
C SER A 92 -7.29 -14.79 -3.90
N LEU A 93 -5.98 -14.99 -3.69
CA LEU A 93 -5.38 -15.37 -2.41
C LEU A 93 -5.08 -14.14 -1.54
N PHE A 94 -4.58 -13.09 -2.17
CA PHE A 94 -4.13 -11.87 -1.52
C PHE A 94 -5.08 -10.73 -1.87
N GLN A 95 -5.90 -10.31 -0.90
CA GLN A 95 -6.96 -9.33 -1.13
C GLN A 95 -6.66 -8.00 -0.42
N PRO A 96 -5.79 -7.15 -1.00
CA PRO A 96 -5.57 -5.81 -0.45
C PRO A 96 -6.85 -4.97 -0.54
N ASP A 97 -6.94 -3.91 0.29
CA ASP A 97 -8.02 -2.92 0.17
C ASP A 97 -7.83 -2.06 -1.08
N PHE A 98 -6.57 -1.76 -1.39
CA PHE A 98 -6.18 -0.88 -2.48
C PHE A 98 -4.96 -1.44 -3.23
N LEU A 99 -4.93 -1.25 -4.55
CA LEU A 99 -3.79 -1.60 -5.38
C LEU A 99 -3.51 -0.44 -6.33
N ILE A 100 -2.28 0.07 -6.32
CA ILE A 100 -1.82 1.04 -7.32
C ILE A 100 -0.85 0.36 -8.28
N CYS A 101 -1.05 0.56 -9.58
CA CYS A 101 -0.11 0.11 -10.59
C CYS A 101 0.01 1.08 -11.77
N SER A 102 1.10 0.94 -12.52
CA SER A 102 1.35 1.70 -13.74
C SER A 102 1.01 0.82 -14.94
N PHE A 103 0.06 1.27 -15.76
CA PHE A 103 -0.39 0.52 -16.93
C PHE A 103 0.69 0.41 -18.01
N TYR A 104 1.53 1.44 -18.14
CA TYR A 104 2.70 1.42 -19.02
C TYR A 104 3.59 0.18 -18.80
N LYS A 105 3.82 -0.19 -17.54
CA LYS A 105 4.66 -1.35 -17.20
C LYS A 105 3.94 -2.69 -17.30
N VAL A 106 2.62 -2.71 -17.14
CA VAL A 106 1.82 -3.95 -17.19
C VAL A 106 1.44 -4.33 -18.63
N PHE A 107 1.18 -3.35 -19.50
CA PHE A 107 0.72 -3.59 -20.87
C PHE A 107 1.78 -3.35 -21.95
N GLY A 108 2.95 -2.79 -21.61
CA GLY A 108 4.08 -2.68 -22.51
C GLY A 108 3.95 -1.62 -23.63
N GLU A 109 2.82 -0.93 -23.72
CA GLU A 109 2.55 0.10 -24.74
C GLU A 109 2.35 1.51 -24.14
N ASN A 110 2.66 2.52 -24.96
CA ASN A 110 2.43 3.94 -24.68
C ASN A 110 0.92 4.22 -24.56
N PRO A 111 0.47 5.12 -23.67
CA PRO A 111 1.21 6.27 -23.17
C PRO A 111 1.84 6.09 -21.79
N SER A 112 3.06 6.61 -21.63
CA SER A 112 3.64 6.91 -20.33
C SER A 112 2.74 7.90 -19.55
N GLY A 113 2.74 7.79 -18.21
CA GLY A 113 1.95 8.65 -17.35
C GLY A 113 0.55 8.13 -17.01
N PHE A 114 0.12 6.98 -17.53
CA PHE A 114 -1.14 6.35 -17.14
C PHE A 114 -0.95 5.33 -16.00
N GLY A 115 -1.78 5.46 -14.95
CA GLY A 115 -1.81 4.58 -13.80
C GLY A 115 -3.22 4.48 -13.24
N CYS A 116 -3.44 3.50 -12.37
CA CYS A 116 -4.75 3.29 -11.77
C CYS A 116 -4.65 2.91 -10.31
N LEU A 117 -5.69 3.31 -9.57
CA LEU A 117 -5.98 2.84 -8.24
C LEU A 117 -7.17 1.89 -8.33
N PHE A 118 -6.95 0.61 -8.02
CA PHE A 118 -8.02 -0.33 -7.78
C PHE A 118 -8.45 -0.24 -6.32
N VAL A 119 -9.76 -0.20 -6.10
CA VAL A 119 -10.38 -0.16 -4.78
C VAL A 119 -11.23 -1.42 -4.62
N LYS A 120 -10.99 -2.17 -3.53
CA LYS A 120 -11.84 -3.31 -3.18
C LYS A 120 -13.26 -2.81 -2.92
N LYS A 121 -14.28 -3.46 -3.49
CA LYS A 121 -15.69 -3.04 -3.37
C LYS A 121 -16.13 -2.83 -1.92
N SER A 122 -15.68 -3.69 -1.00
CA SER A 122 -15.96 -3.60 0.44
C SER A 122 -15.33 -2.39 1.12
N SER A 123 -14.30 -1.80 0.51
CA SER A 123 -13.53 -0.67 1.04
C SER A 123 -13.96 0.67 0.40
N ILE A 124 -15.00 0.68 -0.46
CA ILE A 124 -15.54 1.93 -1.03
C ILE A 124 -16.20 2.80 0.05
N SER A 125 -16.88 2.19 1.03
CA SER A 125 -17.63 2.92 2.06
C SER A 125 -16.76 3.77 2.98
N ILE A 126 -15.44 3.55 2.99
CA ILE A 126 -14.50 4.37 3.77
C ILE A 126 -13.95 5.56 2.98
N LEU A 127 -14.15 5.59 1.66
CA LEU A 127 -13.73 6.71 0.82
C LEU A 127 -14.78 7.82 0.88
N GLU A 128 -14.32 9.05 1.02
CA GLU A 128 -15.21 10.21 0.90
C GLU A 128 -15.64 10.36 -0.56
N SER A 129 -16.94 10.50 -0.80
CA SER A 129 -17.43 10.83 -2.13
C SER A 129 -16.96 12.24 -2.49
N SER A 130 -16.18 12.36 -3.56
CA SER A 130 -15.92 13.66 -4.19
C SER A 130 -16.80 13.78 -5.40
N THR A 131 -17.55 14.88 -5.51
CA THR A 131 -18.37 15.23 -6.67
C THR A 131 -17.53 15.67 -7.88
N CYS A 132 -16.20 15.67 -7.76
CA CYS A 132 -15.30 16.04 -8.83
C CYS A 132 -15.02 14.82 -9.72
N ALA A 133 -15.80 14.67 -10.79
CA ALA A 133 -15.30 14.00 -11.99
C ALA A 133 -14.25 14.95 -12.63
N GLY A 134 -12.98 14.79 -12.27
CA GLY A 134 -11.93 15.69 -12.71
C GLY A 134 -10.53 15.08 -12.64
N ILE A 135 -9.62 15.63 -13.43
CA ILE A 135 -8.19 15.32 -13.39
C ILE A 135 -7.65 15.76 -12.02
N VAL A 136 -7.29 14.79 -11.18
CA VAL A 136 -6.61 15.07 -9.92
C VAL A 136 -5.14 15.31 -10.23
N ASN A 137 -4.70 16.58 -10.22
CA ASN A 137 -3.28 16.89 -10.26
C ASN A 137 -2.62 16.39 -8.97
N LEU A 138 -1.80 15.35 -9.09
CA LEU A 138 -0.84 14.97 -8.07
C LEU A 138 0.30 16.00 -8.12
N VAL A 139 0.16 17.07 -7.34
CA VAL A 139 1.25 18.04 -7.11
C VAL A 139 2.27 17.43 -6.16
#